data_AF-A0A7C9UT67-F1
#
_entry.id   AF-A0A7C9UT67-F1
#
_cell.length_a   1.000
_cell.length_b   1.000
_cell.length_c   1.000
_cell.angle_alpha   90.00
_cell.angle_beta   90.00
_cell.angle_gamma   90.00
#
_symmetry.space_group_name_H-M   'P 1'
#
loop_
_entity.id
_entity.type
_entity.pdbx_description
1 polymer ?
#
loop_
_entity_poly.entity_id
_entity_poly.type
_entity_poly.pdbx_seq_one_letter_code
_entity_poly.pdbx_strand_id
1 'polypeptide(L)'
;MTADHRDSSWRRARCHALWRHQGGLCFHCGCAMPDPLTQRARHRKRLDSATIDHVFPRALGGLPEWINEVAACRSCNAAKADRMPGFVELWRLLWLKRETLLPYIDTAPDCVAVLREQKKAPAEAGAQV
;
A
#
# COMPACT_ATOMS: atom_id res chain seq x y z
N MET A 1 2.98 25.84 -13.66
CA MET A 1 2.27 25.09 -12.60
C MET A 1 1.22 24.22 -13.30
N THR A 2 1.58 23.02 -13.73
CA THR A 2 0.68 22.16 -14.50
C THR A 2 -0.36 21.57 -13.57
N ALA A 3 -1.62 21.95 -13.75
CA ALA A 3 -2.74 21.37 -13.03
C ALA A 3 -2.72 19.85 -13.20
N ASP A 4 -2.69 19.17 -12.07
CA ASP A 4 -2.68 17.73 -11.96
C ASP A 4 -4.02 17.16 -12.44
N HIS A 5 -4.05 16.69 -13.69
CA HIS A 5 -5.22 16.15 -14.40
C HIS A 5 -5.67 14.76 -13.88
N ARG A 6 -5.76 14.56 -12.56
CA ARG A 6 -6.32 13.35 -11.93
C ARG A 6 -7.85 13.39 -11.90
N ASP A 7 -8.47 13.31 -13.07
CA ASP A 7 -9.93 13.26 -13.19
C ASP A 7 -10.51 11.84 -12.91
N SER A 8 -11.83 11.70 -13.02
CA SER A 8 -12.52 10.41 -12.78
C SER A 8 -12.10 9.30 -13.75
N SER A 9 -11.65 9.64 -14.96
CA SER A 9 -11.19 8.68 -15.96
C SER A 9 -9.82 8.12 -15.57
N TRP A 10 -8.90 8.98 -15.14
CA TRP A 10 -7.58 8.57 -14.64
C TRP A 10 -7.70 7.67 -13.43
N ARG A 11 -8.53 8.05 -12.45
CA ARG A 11 -8.73 7.27 -11.21
C ARG A 11 -9.24 5.86 -11.53
N ARG A 12 -10.10 5.75 -12.53
CA ARG A 12 -10.67 4.47 -12.97
C ARG A 12 -9.64 3.62 -13.69
N ALA A 13 -8.85 4.19 -14.60
CA ALA A 13 -7.75 3.49 -15.27
C ALA A 13 -6.71 2.99 -14.26
N ARG A 14 -6.35 3.81 -13.27
CA ARG A 14 -5.43 3.45 -12.19
C ARG A 14 -5.97 2.31 -11.33
N CYS A 15 -7.26 2.35 -10.98
CA CYS A 15 -7.91 1.27 -10.24
C CYS A 15 -7.89 -0.04 -11.03
N HIS A 16 -8.13 0.01 -12.35
CA HIS A 16 -8.01 -1.16 -13.23
C HIS A 16 -6.59 -1.72 -13.29
N ALA A 17 -5.56 -0.86 -13.34
CA ALA A 17 -4.17 -1.31 -13.30
C ALA A 17 -3.84 -2.07 -12.00
N LEU A 18 -4.25 -1.54 -10.85
CA LEU A 18 -4.09 -2.22 -9.55
C LEU A 18 -4.87 -3.54 -9.49
N TRP A 19 -6.12 -3.52 -9.99
CA TRP A 19 -6.97 -4.71 -10.08
C TRP A 19 -6.30 -5.80 -10.91
N ARG A 20 -5.73 -5.45 -12.07
CA ARG A 20 -5.02 -6.38 -12.95
C ARG A 20 -3.75 -6.93 -12.29
N HIS A 21 -2.99 -6.09 -11.60
CA HIS A 21 -1.80 -6.50 -10.83
C HIS A 21 -2.14 -7.53 -9.75
N GLN A 22 -3.35 -7.48 -9.21
CA GLN A 22 -3.85 -8.39 -8.18
C GLN A 22 -4.66 -9.58 -8.74
N GLY A 23 -4.65 -9.81 -10.06
CA GLY A 23 -5.44 -10.87 -10.69
C GLY A 23 -6.94 -10.72 -10.49
N GLY A 24 -7.40 -9.49 -10.25
CA GLY A 24 -8.79 -9.15 -9.99
C GLY A 24 -9.32 -9.47 -8.59
N LEU A 25 -8.43 -9.83 -7.67
CA LEU A 25 -8.79 -10.15 -6.29
C LEU A 25 -8.65 -8.94 -5.37
N CYS A 26 -9.55 -8.83 -4.39
CA CYS A 26 -9.45 -7.83 -3.34
C CYS A 26 -8.23 -8.09 -2.44
N PHE A 27 -7.43 -7.06 -2.18
CA PHE A 27 -6.25 -7.16 -1.30
C PHE A 27 -6.58 -7.65 0.13
N HIS A 28 -7.71 -7.18 0.68
CA HIS A 28 -8.10 -7.46 2.06
C HIS A 28 -8.79 -8.82 2.25
N CYS A 29 -9.85 -9.12 1.50
CA CYS A 29 -10.61 -10.36 1.66
C CYS A 29 -10.25 -11.47 0.66
N GLY A 30 -9.47 -11.19 -0.39
CA GLY A 30 -9.14 -12.15 -1.44
C GLY A 30 -10.27 -12.49 -2.40
N CYS A 31 -11.49 -11.97 -2.19
CA CYS A 31 -12.61 -12.24 -3.09
C CYS A 31 -12.43 -11.55 -4.44
N ALA A 32 -12.95 -12.17 -5.51
CA ALA A 32 -12.96 -11.60 -6.84
C ALA A 32 -13.80 -10.32 -6.90
N MET A 33 -13.32 -9.32 -7.63
CA MET A 33 -14.01 -8.06 -7.87
C MET A 33 -14.32 -7.89 -9.36
N PRO A 34 -15.42 -7.23 -9.72
CA PRO A 34 -15.69 -6.88 -11.11
C PRO A 34 -14.63 -5.90 -11.63
N ASP A 35 -14.26 -6.07 -12.90
CA ASP A 35 -13.34 -5.18 -13.59
C ASP A 35 -13.88 -3.73 -13.61
N PRO A 36 -13.11 -2.75 -13.08
CA PRO A 36 -13.49 -1.33 -13.07
C PRO A 36 -13.87 -0.73 -14.43
N LEU A 37 -13.30 -1.21 -15.53
CA LEU A 37 -13.54 -0.67 -16.88
C LEU A 37 -14.86 -1.15 -17.46
N THR A 38 -15.19 -2.43 -17.28
CA THR A 38 -16.43 -3.03 -17.80
C THR A 38 -17.64 -2.79 -16.89
N GLN A 39 -17.41 -2.37 -15.64
CA GLN A 39 -18.50 -2.11 -14.69
C GLN A 39 -19.36 -0.89 -15.10
N ARG A 40 -20.67 -1.13 -15.25
CA ARG A 40 -21.69 -0.09 -15.51
C ARG A 40 -21.72 0.97 -14.40
N ALA A 41 -22.02 2.22 -14.76
CA ALA A 41 -21.99 3.36 -13.84
C ALA A 41 -22.81 3.16 -12.55
N ARG A 42 -24.05 2.65 -12.67
CA ARG A 42 -24.93 2.36 -11.53
C ARG A 42 -24.37 1.30 -10.56
N HIS A 43 -23.47 0.42 -11.02
CA HIS A 43 -22.92 -0.65 -10.20
C HIS A 43 -21.66 -0.22 -9.42
N ARG A 44 -21.03 0.93 -9.74
CA ARG A 44 -19.79 1.43 -9.09
C ARG A 44 -19.91 1.66 -7.57
N LYS A 45 -21.14 1.73 -7.06
CA LYS A 45 -21.45 1.90 -5.63
C LYS A 45 -21.68 0.57 -4.90
N ARG A 46 -21.68 -0.56 -5.60
CA ARG A 46 -21.84 -1.89 -4.96
C ARG A 46 -20.64 -2.19 -4.06
N LEU A 47 -20.87 -2.98 -3.02
CA LEU A 47 -19.88 -3.34 -2.01
C LEU A 47 -18.69 -4.14 -2.57
N ASP A 48 -18.94 -4.94 -3.62
CA ASP A 48 -17.93 -5.72 -4.33
C ASP A 48 -17.11 -4.90 -5.34
N SER A 49 -17.49 -3.66 -5.62
CA SER A 49 -16.80 -2.84 -6.62
C SER A 49 -15.35 -2.58 -6.22
N ALA A 50 -14.42 -2.75 -7.16
CA ALA A 50 -13.02 -2.42 -6.96
C ALA A 50 -12.84 -0.90 -6.77
N THR A 51 -12.01 -0.56 -5.78
CA THR A 51 -11.61 0.80 -5.40
C THR A 51 -10.11 0.84 -5.16
N ILE A 52 -9.53 2.04 -5.12
CA ILE A 52 -8.14 2.25 -4.70
C ILE A 52 -8.13 2.45 -3.19
N ASP A 53 -7.43 1.58 -2.48
CA ASP A 53 -7.10 1.74 -1.06
C ASP A 53 -5.62 2.08 -0.90
N HIS A 54 -5.33 2.90 0.11
CA HIS A 54 -3.97 3.24 0.53
C HIS A 54 -3.66 2.41 1.78
N VAL A 55 -2.71 1.49 1.68
CA VAL A 55 -2.39 0.56 2.76
C VAL A 55 -1.98 1.34 4.01
N PHE A 56 -1.09 2.33 3.85
CA PHE A 56 -0.86 3.42 4.79
C PHE A 56 -1.83 4.56 4.48
N PRO A 57 -2.75 4.92 5.39
CA PRO A 57 -3.80 5.91 5.15
C PRO A 57 -3.24 7.29 4.81
N ARG A 58 -3.86 7.98 3.84
CA ARG A 58 -3.50 9.36 3.47
C ARG A 58 -3.67 10.35 4.62
N ALA A 59 -4.71 10.16 5.44
CA ALA A 59 -4.97 10.99 6.61
C ALA A 59 -3.82 10.94 7.63
N LEU A 60 -3.01 9.89 7.60
CA LEU A 60 -1.85 9.67 8.46
C LEU A 60 -0.52 9.85 7.71
N GLY A 61 -0.53 10.53 6.56
CA GLY A 61 0.67 10.86 5.78
C GLY A 61 1.08 9.80 4.74
N GLY A 62 0.27 8.76 4.51
CA GLY A 62 0.54 7.78 3.46
C GLY A 62 0.53 8.39 2.05
N LEU A 63 1.55 8.09 1.25
CA LEU A 63 1.72 8.65 -0.09
C LEU A 63 0.79 7.98 -1.12
N PRO A 64 0.25 8.72 -2.12
CA PRO A 64 -0.58 8.18 -3.19
C PRO A 64 0.26 7.55 -4.31
N GLU A 65 1.14 6.62 -3.93
CA GLU A 65 2.10 5.97 -4.81
C GLU A 65 1.73 4.51 -5.07
N TRP A 66 2.19 3.98 -6.20
CA TRP A 66 1.90 2.60 -6.60
C TRP A 66 2.26 1.56 -5.53
N ILE A 67 3.31 1.84 -4.76
CA ILE A 67 3.82 0.97 -3.70
C ILE A 67 2.91 0.94 -2.45
N ASN A 68 2.14 2.01 -2.23
CA ASN A 68 1.19 2.14 -1.12
C ASN A 68 -0.26 1.89 -1.54
N GLU A 69 -0.52 1.78 -2.84
CA GLU A 69 -1.86 1.60 -3.36
C GLU A 69 -2.14 0.15 -3.78
N VAL A 70 -3.36 -0.28 -3.46
CA VAL A 70 -3.91 -1.59 -3.79
C VAL A 70 -5.35 -1.47 -4.27
N ALA A 71 -5.82 -2.46 -5.02
CA ALA A 71 -7.23 -2.63 -5.33
C ALA A 71 -7.94 -3.34 -4.16
N ALA A 72 -8.98 -2.73 -3.63
CA ALA A 72 -9.81 -3.32 -2.58
C ALA A 72 -11.29 -3.15 -2.91
N CYS A 73 -12.13 -4.10 -2.50
CA CYS A 73 -13.57 -3.94 -2.67
C CYS A 73 -14.05 -2.81 -1.76
N ARG A 74 -15.14 -2.15 -2.17
CA ARG A 74 -15.69 -0.99 -1.46
C ARG A 74 -16.00 -1.31 0.01
N SER A 75 -16.53 -2.50 0.32
CA SER A 75 -16.82 -2.88 1.72
C SER A 75 -15.55 -3.01 2.56
N CYS A 76 -14.52 -3.72 2.08
CA CYS A 76 -13.28 -3.88 2.82
C CYS A 76 -12.53 -2.55 2.98
N ASN A 77 -12.47 -1.72 1.94
CA ASN A 77 -11.84 -0.41 2.01
C ASN A 77 -12.53 0.48 3.05
N ALA A 78 -13.87 0.51 3.04
CA ALA A 78 -14.64 1.25 4.04
C ALA A 78 -14.44 0.70 5.47
N ALA A 79 -14.36 -0.62 5.64
CA ALA A 79 -14.12 -1.25 6.93
C ALA A 79 -12.69 -1.02 7.46
N LYS A 80 -11.68 -0.93 6.57
CA LYS A 80 -10.31 -0.56 6.95
C LYS A 80 -10.26 0.89 7.43
N ALA A 81 -10.90 1.80 6.70
CA ALA A 81 -10.84 3.24 6.92
C ALA A 81 -9.37 3.73 7.07
N ASP A 82 -9.11 4.59 8.07
CA ASP A 82 -7.79 5.16 8.36
C ASP A 82 -6.98 4.32 9.35
N ARG A 83 -7.27 3.01 9.47
CA ARG A 83 -6.47 2.10 10.30
C ARG A 83 -5.09 1.87 9.66
N MET A 84 -4.05 1.92 10.47
CA MET A 84 -2.70 1.49 10.08
C MET A 84 -2.67 0.01 9.72
N PRO A 85 -1.84 -0.40 8.74
CA PRO A 85 -1.76 -1.79 8.33
C PRO A 85 -1.17 -2.64 9.45
N GLY A 86 -1.82 -3.78 9.71
CA GLY A 86 -1.28 -4.81 10.59
C GLY A 86 -0.23 -5.67 9.88
N PHE A 87 0.37 -6.59 10.62
CA PHE A 87 1.40 -7.50 10.10
C PHE A 87 0.98 -8.25 8.83
N VAL A 88 -0.23 -8.81 8.82
CA VAL A 88 -0.75 -9.57 7.66
C VAL A 88 -0.87 -8.69 6.40
N GLU A 89 -1.32 -7.44 6.56
CA GLU A 89 -1.44 -6.50 5.45
C GLU A 89 -0.05 -6.09 4.93
N LEU A 90 0.91 -5.86 5.82
CA LEU A 90 2.30 -5.58 5.44
C LEU A 90 2.92 -6.74 4.65
N TRP A 91 2.75 -7.98 5.12
CA TRP A 91 3.25 -9.16 4.42
C TRP A 91 2.63 -9.33 3.04
N ARG A 92 1.31 -9.15 2.93
CA ARG A 92 0.63 -9.19 1.63
C ARG A 92 1.13 -8.10 0.70
N LEU A 93 1.36 -6.89 1.22
CA LEU A 93 1.87 -5.78 0.42
C LEU A 93 3.28 -6.08 -0.11
N LEU A 94 4.18 -6.54 0.77
CA LEU A 94 5.55 -6.94 0.41
C LEU A 94 5.56 -8.01 -0.66
N TRP A 95 4.71 -9.04 -0.52
CA TRP A 95 4.56 -10.08 -1.53
C TRP A 95 4.03 -9.55 -2.86
N LEU A 96 2.94 -8.77 -2.82
CA LEU A 96 2.28 -8.23 -3.99
C LEU A 96 3.19 -7.28 -4.79
N LYS A 97 4.00 -6.48 -4.08
CA LYS A 97 4.86 -5.45 -4.66
C LYS A 97 6.33 -5.89 -4.72
N ARG A 98 6.62 -7.19 -4.55
CA ARG A 98 7.98 -7.72 -4.48
C ARG A 98 8.85 -7.26 -5.64
N GLU A 99 8.36 -7.26 -6.88
CA GLU A 99 9.17 -6.85 -8.03
C GLU A 99 9.54 -5.35 -7.97
N THR A 100 8.69 -4.52 -7.38
CA THR A 100 8.95 -3.10 -7.17
C THR A 100 9.81 -2.84 -5.91
N LEU A 101 9.70 -3.68 -4.89
CA LEU A 101 10.32 -3.52 -3.57
C LEU A 101 11.65 -4.25 -3.41
N LEU A 102 11.88 -5.36 -4.14
CA LEU A 102 13.08 -6.19 -4.05
C LEU A 102 14.38 -5.37 -4.21
N PRO A 103 14.49 -4.42 -5.16
CA PRO A 103 15.68 -3.58 -5.26
C PRO A 103 15.97 -2.78 -3.98
N TYR A 104 14.95 -2.38 -3.22
CA TYR A 104 15.10 -1.69 -1.94
C TYR A 104 15.40 -2.63 -0.77
N ILE A 105 14.91 -3.87 -0.82
CA ILE A 105 15.15 -4.87 0.24
C ILE A 105 16.58 -5.40 0.15
N ASP A 106 17.08 -5.68 -1.06
CA ASP A 106 18.43 -6.23 -1.28
C ASP A 106 19.54 -5.19 -1.05
N THR A 107 19.21 -3.90 -1.18
CA THR A 107 20.15 -2.79 -0.93
C THR A 107 19.95 -2.11 0.42
N ALA A 108 18.93 -2.51 1.20
CA ALA A 108 18.79 -2.06 2.57
C ALA A 108 20.05 -2.51 3.33
N PRO A 109 20.76 -1.61 4.02
CA PRO A 109 21.85 -2.04 4.87
C PRO A 109 21.27 -3.07 5.84
N ASP A 110 21.95 -4.21 5.98
CA ASP A 110 21.52 -5.29 6.86
C ASP A 110 21.11 -4.67 8.19
N CYS A 111 19.81 -4.64 8.48
CA CYS A 111 19.30 -3.95 9.65
C CYS A 111 19.88 -4.58 10.92
N VAL A 112 20.28 -5.85 10.86
CA VAL A 112 21.04 -6.53 11.91
C VAL A 112 22.46 -5.96 12.03
N ALA A 113 23.13 -5.67 10.91
CA ALA A 113 24.43 -5.01 10.91
C ALA A 113 24.35 -3.58 11.49
N VAL A 114 23.38 -2.77 11.06
CA VAL A 114 23.15 -1.41 11.59
C VAL A 114 22.87 -1.44 13.09
N LEU A 115 22.03 -2.37 13.56
CA LEU A 115 21.73 -2.54 14.99
C LEU A 115 22.94 -3.04 15.80
N ARG A 116 23.81 -3.87 15.20
CA ARG A 116 25.07 -4.33 15.84
C ARG A 116 26.08 -3.19 15.97
N GLU A 117 26.16 -2.30 14.98
CA GLU A 117 27.03 -1.13 15.01
C GLU A 117 26.54 -0.07 16.01
N GLN A 118 25.23 0.17 16.09
CA GLN A 118 24.67 1.10 17.09
C GLN A 118 24.82 0.60 18.52
N LYS A 119 24.87 -0.72 18.74
CA LYS A 119 25.20 -1.32 20.05
C LYS A 119 26.70 -1.28 20.40
N LYS A 120 27.58 -0.85 19.48
CA LYS A 120 29.02 -0.70 19.70
C LYS A 120 29.44 0.71 20.18
N ALA A 121 28.51 1.59 20.55
CA ALA A 121 28.87 2.88 21.15
C ALA A 121 29.67 2.67 22.45
N PRO A 122 30.78 3.40 22.68
CA PRO A 122 31.67 3.14 23.80
C PRO A 122 31.03 3.55 25.13
N ALA A 123 31.20 2.69 26.13
CA ALA A 123 30.89 2.97 27.52
C ALA A 123 31.94 3.90 28.14
N GLU A 124 32.05 5.15 27.68
CA GLU A 124 32.92 6.13 28.31
C GLU A 124 32.28 7.52 28.37
N ALA A 125 31.69 7.82 29.53
CA ALA A 125 31.65 9.16 30.10
C ALA A 125 31.75 9.00 31.61
N GLY A 126 32.99 9.04 32.09
CA GLY A 126 33.35 8.92 33.50
C GLY A 126 32.66 9.97 34.35
N ALA A 127 32.32 9.55 35.56
CA ALA A 127 31.99 10.40 36.68
C ALA A 127 33.06 11.49 36.87
N GLN A 128 32.64 12.75 36.91
CA GLN A 128 33.42 13.82 37.50
C GLN A 128 32.83 14.16 38.86
N VAL A 129 33.74 14.14 39.84
CA VAL A 129 33.60 14.42 41.27
C VAL A 129 33.48 15.93 41.50
#